data_AF-A0A418ALT4-F1
#
_entry.id   AF-A0A418ALT4-F1
#
_cell.length_a   1.000
_cell.length_b   1.000
_cell.length_c   1.000
_cell.angle_alpha   90.00
_cell.angle_beta   90.00
_cell.angle_gamma   90.00
#
_symmetry.space_group_name_H-M   'P 1'
#
loop_
_entity.id
_entity.type
_entity.pdbx_description
1 polymer ?
#
loop_
_entity_poly.entity_id
_entity_poly.type
_entity_poly.pdbx_seq_one_letter_code
_entity_poly.pdbx_strand_id
1 'polypeptide(L)'
;MTLRWLYRRRFPSSVVGSLQERAVAKETDAILFTTEATPSLFNTVICPPVAQPPTWMETMGAAVGFSGVVVLLASTSDESAQTHHVTLAGNVSSLVGALVIIVYLEGGAACRQWMPLFIYSLSVTGFGAMYLAIASLVLEPSTSVLGLGPAALFGFFGNWQLFGLAFGAAFVAGFFGHACLNSVVVHVSPLLLAVSGLWEPLLGSYMGYLAGVQDEPDFMTLVAAPLLLGGALLVTLGGRKEATTTTGVLASVSRRNSLVVHV
;
A
#
# COMPACT_ATOMS: atom_id res chain seq x y z
N MET A 1 14.19 16.89 -16.81
CA MET A 1 12.72 16.98 -16.60
C MET A 1 12.24 18.38 -16.13
N THR A 2 13.09 19.43 -16.12
CA THR A 2 12.79 20.71 -15.44
C THR A 2 12.46 21.92 -16.32
N LEU A 3 12.69 21.87 -17.65
CA LEU A 3 12.47 23.06 -18.51
C LEU A 3 11.06 23.20 -19.09
N ARG A 4 10.25 22.12 -19.17
CA ARG A 4 8.89 22.18 -19.75
C ARG A 4 7.89 22.93 -18.87
N TRP A 5 8.15 23.05 -17.57
CA TRP A 5 7.25 23.72 -16.62
C TRP A 5 7.31 25.26 -16.74
N LEU A 6 8.49 25.83 -17.04
CA LEU A 6 8.67 27.28 -17.17
C LEU A 6 8.02 27.87 -18.44
N TYR A 7 7.97 27.11 -19.53
CA TYR A 7 7.45 27.62 -20.80
C TYR A 7 5.92 27.86 -20.78
N ARG A 8 5.17 27.12 -19.95
CA ARG A 8 3.71 27.20 -19.88
C ARG A 8 3.17 28.41 -19.11
N ARG A 9 4.02 29.17 -18.40
CA ARG A 9 3.61 30.38 -17.69
C ARG A 9 3.54 31.63 -18.57
N ARG A 10 4.08 31.62 -19.81
CA ARG A 10 4.30 32.86 -20.58
C ARG A 10 3.22 33.19 -21.62
N PHE A 11 2.34 32.25 -21.99
CA PHE A 11 1.29 32.52 -23.01
C PHE A 11 -0.05 31.88 -22.61
N PRO A 12 -1.10 32.67 -22.34
CA PRO A 12 -2.45 32.15 -22.20
C PRO A 12 -3.03 31.87 -23.59
N SER A 13 -3.08 30.60 -23.98
CA SER A 13 -3.61 30.15 -25.27
C SER A 13 -5.14 30.08 -25.24
N SER A 14 -5.84 31.22 -25.25
CA SER A 14 -7.31 31.25 -25.25
C SER A 14 -7.97 31.11 -26.63
N VAL A 15 -7.24 30.84 -27.73
CA VAL A 15 -7.85 30.94 -29.09
C VAL A 15 -7.53 29.77 -30.04
N VAL A 16 -6.72 28.76 -29.69
CA VAL A 16 -6.35 27.66 -30.63
C VAL A 16 -7.01 26.31 -30.30
N GLY A 17 -7.90 26.24 -29.31
CA GLY A 17 -8.50 24.97 -28.85
C GLY A 17 -9.55 24.35 -29.77
N SER A 18 -10.37 25.15 -30.46
CA SER A 18 -11.68 24.66 -30.94
C SER A 18 -11.66 23.80 -32.21
N LEU A 19 -10.63 23.87 -33.05
CA LEU A 19 -10.57 23.11 -34.31
C LEU A 19 -9.67 21.87 -34.23
N GLN A 20 -8.60 21.92 -33.43
CA GLN A 20 -7.73 20.76 -33.20
C GLN A 20 -8.44 19.72 -32.31
N GLU A 21 -9.21 20.15 -31.30
CA GLU A 21 -9.94 19.23 -30.41
C GLU A 21 -10.98 18.38 -31.15
N ARG A 22 -11.65 18.91 -32.18
CA ARG A 22 -12.66 18.14 -32.93
C ARG A 22 -12.06 17.11 -33.89
N ALA A 23 -10.91 17.40 -34.48
CA ALA A 23 -10.23 16.45 -35.36
C ALA A 23 -9.54 15.34 -34.56
N VAL A 24 -8.88 15.70 -33.46
CA VAL A 24 -8.23 14.73 -32.55
C VAL A 24 -9.28 13.87 -31.85
N ALA A 25 -10.41 14.43 -31.39
CA ALA A 25 -11.48 13.63 -30.76
C ALA A 25 -12.03 12.54 -31.69
N LYS A 26 -12.20 12.86 -32.98
CA LYS A 26 -12.76 11.92 -33.96
C LYS A 26 -11.78 10.80 -34.35
N GLU A 27 -10.48 11.07 -34.26
CA GLU A 27 -9.43 10.09 -34.52
C GLU A 27 -9.11 9.26 -33.26
N THR A 28 -9.20 9.85 -32.07
CA THR A 28 -9.11 9.10 -30.80
C THR A 28 -10.30 8.18 -30.60
N ASP A 29 -11.53 8.57 -30.98
CA ASP A 29 -12.71 7.70 -30.87
C ASP A 29 -12.61 6.48 -31.80
N ALA A 30 -11.98 6.63 -32.97
CA ALA A 30 -11.74 5.51 -33.89
C ALA A 30 -10.64 4.55 -33.40
N ILE A 31 -9.66 5.06 -32.64
CA ILE A 31 -8.59 4.25 -32.04
C ILE A 31 -9.05 3.63 -30.70
N LEU A 32 -9.94 4.28 -29.95
CA LEU A 32 -10.44 3.79 -28.66
C LEU A 32 -11.42 2.61 -28.82
N PHE A 33 -12.03 2.42 -29.99
CA PHE A 33 -13.01 1.35 -30.22
C PHE A 33 -12.44 0.05 -30.81
N THR A 34 -11.12 -0.04 -31.06
CA THR A 34 -10.53 -1.24 -31.68
C THR A 34 -9.60 -2.05 -30.77
N THR A 35 -9.61 -1.81 -29.47
CA THR A 35 -9.05 -2.79 -28.51
C THR A 35 -9.75 -2.66 -27.17
N GLU A 36 -10.62 -3.62 -26.84
CA GLU A 36 -11.01 -3.90 -25.45
C GLU A 36 -9.78 -4.39 -24.66
N ALA A 37 -8.79 -3.53 -24.47
CA ALA A 37 -7.71 -3.76 -23.53
C ALA A 37 -8.23 -3.31 -22.17
N THR A 38 -8.72 -4.25 -21.38
CA THR A 38 -8.85 -4.05 -19.93
C THR A 38 -7.54 -3.43 -19.43
N PRO A 39 -7.57 -2.26 -18.77
CA PRO A 39 -6.34 -1.63 -18.31
C PRO A 39 -5.65 -2.62 -17.38
N SER A 40 -4.47 -3.09 -17.77
CA SER A 40 -3.72 -4.02 -16.93
C SER A 40 -3.43 -3.35 -15.58
N LEU A 41 -3.41 -4.14 -14.49
CA LEU A 41 -3.07 -3.64 -13.15
C LEU A 41 -1.75 -2.84 -13.16
N PHE A 42 -0.82 -3.23 -14.03
CA PHE A 42 0.43 -2.51 -14.28
C PHE A 42 0.19 -1.07 -14.77
N ASN A 43 -0.69 -0.86 -15.75
CA ASN A 43 -0.97 0.46 -16.31
C ASN A 43 -1.80 1.35 -15.37
N THR A 44 -2.53 0.76 -14.44
CA THR A 44 -3.32 1.49 -13.45
C THR A 44 -2.49 1.89 -12.22
N VAL A 45 -1.62 0.99 -11.75
CA VAL A 45 -0.87 1.15 -10.49
C VAL A 45 0.51 1.77 -10.68
N ILE A 46 1.23 1.44 -11.76
CA ILE A 46 2.62 1.91 -11.96
C ILE A 46 2.68 3.20 -12.79
N CYS A 47 1.79 3.36 -13.78
CA CYS A 47 1.74 4.52 -14.65
C CYS A 47 0.30 4.97 -14.93
N PRO A 48 -0.42 5.53 -13.93
CA PRO A 48 -1.78 6.00 -14.17
C PRO A 48 -1.78 7.00 -15.34
N PRO A 49 -2.60 6.79 -16.38
CA PRO A 49 -2.54 7.57 -17.62
C PRO A 49 -2.89 9.06 -17.43
N VAL A 50 -3.43 9.42 -16.26
CA VAL A 50 -3.70 10.81 -15.86
C VAL A 50 -3.24 11.04 -14.41
N ALA A 51 -1.93 11.17 -14.20
CA ALA A 51 -1.40 11.63 -12.91
C ALA A 51 -1.76 13.12 -12.71
N GLN A 52 -2.66 13.41 -11.77
CA GLN A 52 -2.98 14.78 -11.39
C GLN A 52 -1.87 15.36 -10.49
N PRO A 53 -1.58 16.67 -10.58
CA PRO A 53 -0.58 17.29 -9.70
C PRO A 53 -1.05 17.24 -8.24
N PRO A 54 -0.15 16.96 -7.29
CA PRO A 54 -0.48 16.92 -5.87
C PRO A 54 -0.98 18.29 -5.40
N THR A 55 -1.93 18.25 -4.49
CA THR A 55 -2.43 19.42 -3.78
C THR A 55 -1.36 20.00 -2.86
N TRP A 56 -1.55 21.26 -2.48
CA TRP A 56 -0.66 21.93 -1.54
C TRP A 56 -0.63 21.22 -0.18
N MET A 57 -1.78 20.73 0.30
CA MET A 57 -1.88 19.97 1.55
C MET A 57 -1.14 18.63 1.48
N GLU A 58 -1.23 17.92 0.35
CA GLU A 58 -0.45 16.69 0.13
C GLU A 58 1.05 16.97 0.12
N THR A 59 1.47 18.08 -0.50
CA THR A 59 2.89 18.44 -0.56
C THR A 59 3.44 18.81 0.82
N MET A 60 2.69 19.64 1.58
CA MET A 60 3.06 19.99 2.95
C MET A 60 3.04 18.77 3.88
N GLY A 61 2.02 17.92 3.76
CA GLY A 61 1.89 16.71 4.57
C GLY A 61 3.03 15.72 4.30
N ALA A 62 3.40 15.54 3.04
CA ALA A 62 4.55 14.71 2.66
C ALA A 62 5.87 15.27 3.23
N ALA A 63 6.07 16.59 3.19
CA ALA A 63 7.26 17.22 3.77
C ALA A 63 7.32 17.03 5.29
N VAL A 64 6.21 17.26 5.99
CA VAL A 64 6.13 17.07 7.46
C VAL A 64 6.32 15.60 7.82
N GLY A 65 5.66 14.67 7.12
CA GLY A 65 5.84 13.23 7.35
C GLY A 65 7.29 12.79 7.12
N PHE A 66 7.92 13.26 6.05
CA PHE A 66 9.34 12.99 5.77
C PHE A 66 10.25 13.53 6.87
N SER A 67 10.02 14.74 7.36
CA SER A 67 10.76 15.27 8.53
C SER A 67 10.60 14.37 9.76
N GLY A 68 9.42 13.79 9.97
CA GLY A 68 9.17 12.85 11.06
C GLY A 68 10.01 11.58 10.94
N VAL A 69 10.10 11.02 9.72
CA VAL A 69 11.00 9.88 9.43
C VAL A 69 12.45 10.24 9.73
N VAL A 70 12.91 11.43 9.32
CA VAL A 70 14.29 11.88 9.55
C VAL A 70 14.60 12.00 11.03
N VAL A 71 13.69 12.55 11.83
CA VAL A 71 13.84 12.64 13.29
C VAL A 71 13.89 11.24 13.92
N LEU A 72 13.01 10.33 13.50
CA LEU A 72 12.99 8.95 14.00
C LEU A 72 14.28 8.19 13.65
N LEU A 73 14.80 8.37 12.45
CA LEU A 73 16.07 7.76 12.04
C LEU A 73 17.24 8.34 12.83
N ALA A 74 17.24 9.65 13.08
CA ALA A 74 18.27 10.30 13.88
C ALA A 74 18.28 9.81 15.33
N SER A 75 17.11 9.62 15.96
CA SER A 75 17.04 9.10 17.33
C SER A 75 17.49 7.65 17.43
N THR A 76 17.14 6.82 16.43
CA THR A 76 17.53 5.40 16.42
C THR A 76 19.04 5.23 16.22
N SER A 77 19.70 6.18 15.56
CA SER A 77 21.13 6.11 15.21
C SER A 77 22.06 6.08 16.43
N ASP A 78 21.66 6.68 17.54
CA ASP A 78 22.50 6.78 18.74
C ASP A 78 22.48 5.48 19.58
N GLU A 79 21.34 4.77 19.65
CA GLU A 79 21.24 3.48 20.37
C GLU A 79 21.62 2.26 19.52
N SER A 80 21.28 2.26 18.22
CA SER A 80 21.45 1.07 17.36
C SER A 80 22.85 0.91 16.75
N ALA A 81 23.73 1.91 16.89
CA ALA A 81 25.13 1.87 16.46
C ALA A 81 25.95 0.73 17.10
N GLN A 82 25.45 0.12 18.19
CA GLN A 82 26.16 -0.96 18.90
C GLN A 82 25.81 -2.38 18.42
N THR A 83 24.73 -2.59 17.66
CA THR A 83 24.21 -3.97 17.47
C THR A 83 23.89 -4.36 16.02
N HIS A 84 23.47 -3.45 15.14
CA HIS A 84 23.16 -3.78 13.74
C HIS A 84 23.57 -2.67 12.76
N HIS A 85 24.45 -3.02 11.82
CA HIS A 85 24.95 -2.08 10.81
C HIS A 85 23.84 -1.81 9.77
N VAL A 86 23.45 -0.54 9.58
CA VAL A 86 22.55 -0.15 8.49
C VAL A 86 23.27 -0.41 7.16
N THR A 87 22.64 -1.21 6.28
CA THR A 87 23.23 -1.58 4.98
C THR A 87 22.46 -0.97 3.82
N LEU A 88 23.17 -0.64 2.74
CA LEU A 88 22.55 -0.16 1.50
C LEU A 88 21.56 -1.20 0.95
N ALA A 89 21.90 -2.49 1.03
CA ALA A 89 21.04 -3.59 0.60
C ALA A 89 19.72 -3.61 1.38
N GLY A 90 19.76 -3.40 2.71
CA GLY A 90 18.57 -3.29 3.56
C GLY A 90 17.70 -2.09 3.20
N ASN A 91 18.29 -0.93 2.92
CA ASN A 91 17.54 0.26 2.51
C ASN A 91 16.84 0.05 1.17
N VAL A 92 17.52 -0.57 0.21
CA VAL A 92 16.93 -0.90 -1.11
C VAL A 92 15.82 -1.94 -0.95
N SER A 93 16.02 -2.99 -0.15
CA SER A 93 14.98 -4.01 0.07
C SER A 93 13.74 -3.43 0.78
N SER A 94 13.92 -2.53 1.74
CA SER A 94 12.83 -1.78 2.38
C SER A 94 12.04 -0.95 1.37
N LEU A 95 12.72 -0.24 0.46
CA LEU A 95 12.06 0.55 -0.58
C LEU A 95 11.26 -0.34 -1.53
N VAL A 96 11.82 -1.48 -1.95
CA VAL A 96 11.12 -2.45 -2.79
C VAL A 96 9.90 -3.02 -2.05
N GLY A 97 10.03 -3.37 -0.77
CA GLY A 97 8.91 -3.82 0.06
C GLY A 97 7.78 -2.79 0.15
N ALA A 98 8.13 -1.51 0.33
CA ALA A 98 7.17 -0.41 0.34
C ALA A 98 6.43 -0.22 -1.01
N LEU A 99 7.07 -0.52 -2.15
CA LEU A 99 6.39 -0.51 -3.44
C LEU A 99 5.46 -1.73 -3.60
N VAL A 100 5.89 -2.91 -3.16
CA VAL A 100 5.09 -4.14 -3.24
C VAL A 100 3.83 -4.04 -2.40
N ILE A 101 3.88 -3.45 -1.20
CA ILE A 101 2.69 -3.32 -0.35
C ILE A 101 1.61 -2.42 -0.99
N ILE A 102 1.99 -1.39 -1.75
CA ILE A 102 1.02 -0.54 -2.47
C ILE A 102 0.26 -1.36 -3.52
N VAL A 103 0.99 -2.14 -4.33
CA VAL A 103 0.37 -3.04 -5.34
C VAL A 103 -0.51 -4.08 -4.66
N TYR A 104 -0.07 -4.61 -3.52
CA TYR A 104 -0.83 -5.57 -2.72
C TYR A 104 -2.16 -4.99 -2.21
N LEU A 105 -2.15 -3.78 -1.65
CA LEU A 105 -3.36 -3.15 -1.11
C LEU A 105 -4.36 -2.80 -2.21
N GLU A 106 -3.91 -2.24 -3.33
CA GLU A 106 -4.77 -1.93 -4.49
C GLU A 106 -5.33 -3.21 -5.14
N GLY A 107 -4.48 -4.20 -5.39
CA GLY A 107 -4.91 -5.50 -5.93
C GLY A 107 -5.85 -6.24 -4.96
N GLY A 108 -5.58 -6.16 -3.66
CA GLY A 108 -6.43 -6.72 -2.62
C GLY A 108 -7.80 -6.06 -2.55
N ALA A 109 -7.86 -4.73 -2.66
CA ALA A 109 -9.10 -3.97 -2.73
C ALA A 109 -9.96 -4.44 -3.91
N ALA A 110 -9.37 -4.56 -5.11
CA ALA A 110 -10.06 -5.03 -6.32
C ALA A 110 -10.56 -6.48 -6.18
N CYS A 111 -9.72 -7.39 -5.68
CA CYS A 111 -10.10 -8.79 -5.48
C CYS A 111 -11.22 -8.97 -4.44
N ARG A 112 -11.23 -8.15 -3.39
CA ARG A 112 -12.23 -8.23 -2.32
C ARG A 112 -13.61 -7.71 -2.71
N GLN A 113 -13.76 -7.03 -3.84
CA GLN A 113 -15.07 -6.59 -4.35
C GLN A 113 -15.97 -7.77 -4.78
N TRP A 114 -15.37 -8.86 -5.27
CA TRP A 114 -16.12 -10.01 -5.80
C TRP A 114 -15.95 -11.28 -4.96
N MET A 115 -14.89 -11.37 -4.16
CA MET A 115 -14.53 -12.59 -3.43
C MET A 115 -14.86 -12.49 -1.93
N PRO A 116 -15.50 -13.50 -1.33
CA PRO A 116 -15.74 -13.53 0.11
C PRO A 116 -14.42 -13.59 0.90
N LEU A 117 -14.41 -13.00 2.10
CA LEU A 117 -13.22 -12.77 2.91
C LEU A 117 -12.42 -14.05 3.16
N PHE A 118 -13.12 -15.15 3.47
CA PHE A 118 -12.48 -16.43 3.79
C PHE A 118 -11.70 -16.99 2.60
N ILE A 119 -12.30 -17.04 1.40
CA ILE A 119 -11.63 -17.64 0.24
C ILE A 119 -10.45 -16.75 -0.19
N TYR A 120 -10.60 -15.43 -0.11
CA TYR A 120 -9.52 -14.49 -0.38
C TYR A 120 -8.36 -14.68 0.62
N SER A 121 -8.65 -14.67 1.92
CA SER A 121 -7.63 -14.74 2.97
C SER A 121 -6.93 -16.11 2.99
N LEU A 122 -7.67 -17.21 2.80
CA LEU A 122 -7.08 -18.54 2.71
C LEU A 122 -6.13 -18.65 1.52
N SER A 123 -6.51 -18.09 0.37
CA SER A 123 -5.67 -18.12 -0.83
C SER A 123 -4.40 -17.30 -0.63
N VAL A 124 -4.51 -16.05 -0.18
CA VAL A 124 -3.36 -15.15 -0.04
C VAL A 124 -2.39 -15.65 1.03
N THR A 125 -2.90 -16.14 2.17
CA THR A 125 -2.07 -16.71 3.24
C THR A 125 -1.47 -18.05 2.82
N GLY A 126 -2.20 -18.88 2.06
CA GLY A 126 -1.68 -20.14 1.53
C GLY A 126 -0.50 -19.92 0.57
N PHE A 127 -0.63 -19.00 -0.38
CA PHE A 127 0.48 -18.62 -1.24
C PHE A 127 1.64 -18.00 -0.45
N GLY A 128 1.34 -17.13 0.52
CA GLY A 128 2.35 -16.56 1.41
C GLY A 128 3.15 -17.64 2.15
N ALA A 129 2.47 -18.60 2.77
CA ALA A 129 3.10 -19.72 3.47
C ALA A 129 3.97 -20.57 2.52
N MET A 130 3.48 -20.84 1.30
CA MET A 130 4.25 -21.57 0.29
C MET A 130 5.52 -20.80 -0.12
N TYR A 131 5.41 -19.50 -0.40
CA TYR A 131 6.57 -18.67 -0.77
C TYR A 131 7.56 -18.54 0.38
N LEU A 132 7.10 -18.38 1.62
CA LEU A 132 7.97 -18.36 2.80
C LEU A 132 8.69 -19.69 2.99
N ALA A 133 8.00 -20.83 2.79
CA ALA A 133 8.63 -22.15 2.87
C ALA A 133 9.72 -22.32 1.80
N ILE A 134 9.44 -21.92 0.56
CA ILE A 134 10.44 -21.95 -0.52
C ILE A 134 11.60 -21.00 -0.20
N ALA A 135 11.32 -19.78 0.26
CA ALA A 135 12.34 -18.81 0.61
C ALA A 135 13.25 -19.32 1.73
N SER A 136 12.69 -19.94 2.78
CA SER A 136 13.48 -20.54 3.86
C SER A 136 14.37 -21.68 3.33
N LEU A 137 13.87 -22.57 2.47
CA LEU A 137 14.69 -23.63 1.87
C LEU A 137 15.84 -23.12 0.99
N VAL A 138 15.66 -21.96 0.35
CA VAL A 138 16.67 -21.37 -0.55
C VAL A 138 17.68 -20.51 0.21
N LEU A 139 17.23 -19.74 1.20
CA LEU A 139 18.02 -18.74 1.90
C LEU A 139 18.66 -19.26 3.20
N GLU A 140 18.10 -20.31 3.81
CA GLU A 140 18.59 -20.91 5.04
C GLU A 140 19.11 -22.34 4.78
N PRO A 141 20.43 -22.55 4.63
CA PRO A 141 21.00 -23.84 4.24
C PRO A 141 20.75 -24.99 5.23
N SER A 142 20.41 -24.67 6.47
CA SER A 142 20.09 -25.63 7.53
C SER A 142 18.63 -26.08 7.52
N THR A 143 17.78 -25.50 6.67
CA THR A 143 16.34 -25.76 6.69
C THR A 143 16.04 -27.12 6.06
N SER A 144 15.37 -27.99 6.83
CA SER A 144 14.94 -29.30 6.35
C SER A 144 13.45 -29.33 6.08
N VAL A 145 13.04 -30.01 5.00
CA VAL A 145 11.61 -30.24 4.68
C VAL A 145 10.99 -31.25 5.64
N LEU A 146 11.78 -32.26 6.01
CA LEU A 146 11.36 -33.36 6.88
C LEU A 146 12.02 -33.23 8.25
N GLY A 147 11.24 -33.53 9.29
CA GLY A 147 11.68 -33.51 10.68
C GLY A 147 10.94 -32.48 11.54
N LEU A 148 11.15 -32.60 12.85
CA LEU A 148 10.60 -31.70 13.87
C LEU A 148 11.72 -30.95 14.62
N GLY A 149 12.91 -30.88 14.02
CA GLY A 149 14.01 -30.10 14.57
C GLY A 149 13.74 -28.60 14.48
N PRO A 150 14.45 -27.75 15.24
CA PRO A 150 14.19 -26.30 15.27
C PRO A 150 14.30 -25.60 13.91
N ALA A 151 15.12 -26.13 13.00
CA ALA A 151 15.31 -25.62 11.64
C ALA A 151 14.41 -26.29 10.58
N ALA A 152 13.51 -27.21 10.97
CA ALA A 152 12.62 -27.83 10.00
C ALA A 152 11.43 -26.93 9.67
N LEU A 153 10.85 -27.04 8.47
CA LEU A 153 9.65 -26.28 8.08
C LEU A 153 8.48 -26.45 9.07
N PHE A 154 8.35 -27.66 9.63
CA PHE A 154 7.36 -28.01 10.66
C PHE A 154 7.98 -28.12 12.06
N GLY A 155 9.15 -27.52 12.27
CA GLY A 155 9.91 -27.58 13.52
C GLY A 155 9.16 -27.03 14.73
N PHE A 156 8.20 -26.12 14.51
CA PHE A 156 7.34 -25.61 15.56
C PHE A 156 6.44 -26.69 16.20
N PHE A 157 6.16 -27.82 15.53
CA PHE A 157 5.47 -28.96 16.17
C PHE A 157 6.36 -29.76 17.13
N GLY A 158 7.68 -29.66 17.00
CA GLY A 158 8.63 -30.40 17.83
C GLY A 158 8.93 -29.75 19.20
N ASN A 159 8.57 -28.48 19.38
CA ASN A 159 8.83 -27.74 20.61
C ASN A 159 7.60 -26.90 21.00
N TRP A 160 7.09 -27.11 22.21
CA TRP A 160 5.90 -26.44 22.72
C TRP A 160 6.02 -24.90 22.77
N GLN A 161 7.20 -24.37 23.07
CA GLN A 161 7.44 -22.92 23.10
C GLN A 161 7.40 -22.33 21.68
N LEU A 162 8.02 -23.01 20.70
CA LEU A 162 7.97 -22.60 19.30
C LEU A 162 6.54 -22.72 18.74
N PHE A 163 5.81 -23.77 19.12
CA PHE A 163 4.39 -23.91 18.79
C PHE A 163 3.58 -22.73 19.33
N GLY A 164 3.75 -22.39 20.61
CA GLY A 164 3.07 -21.27 21.24
C GLY A 164 3.37 -19.92 20.57
N LEU A 165 4.63 -19.69 20.20
CA LEU A 165 5.05 -18.48 19.46
C LEU A 165 4.46 -18.44 18.05
N ALA A 166 4.55 -19.53 17.29
CA ALA A 166 4.03 -19.61 15.93
C ALA A 166 2.49 -19.48 15.92
N PHE A 167 1.81 -20.17 16.83
CA PHE A 167 0.37 -20.10 16.98
C PHE A 167 -0.09 -18.71 17.44
N GLY A 168 0.58 -18.13 18.44
CA GLY A 168 0.29 -16.79 18.93
C GLY A 168 0.47 -15.74 17.84
N ALA A 169 1.56 -15.82 17.06
CA ALA A 169 1.79 -14.95 15.92
C ALA A 169 0.73 -15.14 14.82
N ALA A 170 0.37 -16.38 14.48
CA ALA A 170 -0.68 -16.66 13.50
C ALA A 170 -2.05 -16.14 13.96
N PHE A 171 -2.37 -16.26 15.25
CA PHE A 171 -3.63 -15.78 15.80
C PHE A 171 -3.67 -14.25 15.89
N VAL A 172 -2.65 -13.61 16.45
CA VAL A 172 -2.64 -12.15 16.61
C VAL A 172 -2.33 -11.45 15.28
N ALA A 173 -1.16 -11.68 14.69
CA ALA A 173 -0.78 -11.00 13.45
C ALA A 173 -1.57 -11.49 12.24
N GLY A 174 -1.87 -12.79 12.16
CA GLY A 174 -2.65 -13.36 11.05
C GLY A 174 -4.13 -13.00 11.13
N PHE A 175 -4.82 -13.38 12.21
CA PHE A 175 -6.27 -13.15 12.33
C PHE A 175 -6.59 -11.69 12.64
N PHE A 176 -6.06 -11.13 13.73
CA PHE A 176 -6.37 -9.74 14.09
C PHE A 176 -5.65 -8.69 13.25
N GLY A 177 -4.47 -8.99 12.70
CA GLY A 177 -3.77 -8.11 11.77
C GLY A 177 -4.31 -8.25 10.35
N HIS A 178 -3.86 -9.28 9.64
CA HIS A 178 -4.15 -9.45 8.21
C HIS A 178 -5.62 -9.66 7.88
N ALA A 179 -6.37 -10.47 8.64
CA ALA A 179 -7.78 -10.71 8.30
C ALA A 179 -8.64 -9.46 8.54
N CYS A 180 -8.37 -8.69 9.61
CA CYS A 180 -9.03 -7.40 9.82
C CYS A 180 -8.68 -6.39 8.73
N LEU A 181 -7.41 -6.27 8.34
CA LEU A 181 -6.99 -5.41 7.23
C LEU A 181 -7.74 -5.77 5.93
N ASN A 182 -7.79 -7.06 5.61
CA ASN A 182 -8.51 -7.59 4.44
C ASN A 182 -10.03 -7.42 4.54
N SER A 183 -10.58 -7.28 5.73
CA SER A 183 -12.00 -6.95 5.92
C SER A 183 -12.27 -5.47 5.64
N VAL A 184 -11.37 -4.58 6.07
CA VAL A 184 -11.55 -3.13 5.97
C VAL A 184 -11.21 -2.57 4.59
N VAL A 185 -10.40 -3.26 3.79
CA VAL A 185 -9.97 -2.81 2.44
C VAL A 185 -11.11 -2.53 1.45
N VAL A 186 -12.31 -3.09 1.67
CA VAL A 186 -13.49 -2.79 0.85
C VAL A 186 -14.16 -1.47 1.25
N HIS A 187 -13.93 -1.03 2.49
CA HIS A 187 -14.61 0.12 3.10
C HIS A 187 -13.75 1.37 3.14
N VAL A 188 -12.43 1.22 3.04
CA VAL A 188 -11.45 2.29 3.25
C VAL A 188 -10.47 2.30 2.08
N SER A 189 -10.06 3.49 1.65
CA SER A 189 -9.09 3.60 0.56
C SER A 189 -7.73 3.01 0.95
N PRO A 190 -6.98 2.39 0.02
CA PRO A 190 -5.64 1.87 0.28
C PRO A 190 -4.67 2.91 0.85
N LEU A 191 -4.81 4.18 0.45
CA LEU A 191 -4.06 5.30 1.02
C LEU A 191 -4.31 5.46 2.53
N LEU A 192 -5.57 5.43 2.95
CA LEU A 192 -5.94 5.52 4.37
C LEU A 192 -5.40 4.32 5.17
N LEU A 193 -5.42 3.13 4.58
CA LEU A 193 -4.85 1.93 5.22
C LEU A 193 -3.32 2.05 5.37
N ALA A 194 -2.61 2.52 4.34
CA ALA A 194 -1.17 2.74 4.40
C ALA A 194 -0.80 3.81 5.46
N VAL A 195 -1.57 4.90 5.52
CA VAL A 195 -1.41 5.94 6.55
C VAL A 195 -1.69 5.40 7.94
N SER A 196 -2.72 4.55 8.09
CA SER A 196 -3.02 3.90 9.36
C SER A 196 -1.91 2.95 9.79
N GLY A 197 -1.25 2.27 8.84
CA GLY A 197 -0.10 1.40 9.09
C GLY A 197 1.11 2.12 9.71
N LEU A 198 1.25 3.44 9.51
CA LEU A 198 2.31 4.23 10.17
C LEU A 198 2.19 4.24 11.70
N TRP A 199 1.04 3.87 12.26
CA TRP A 199 0.87 3.70 13.71
C TRP A 199 1.52 2.43 14.25
N GLU A 200 1.76 1.42 13.42
CA GLU A 200 2.30 0.13 13.84
C GLU A 200 3.60 0.25 14.66
N PRO A 201 4.65 0.96 14.21
CA PRO A 201 5.88 1.09 14.99
C PRO A 201 5.68 1.80 16.35
N LEU A 202 4.72 2.73 16.42
CA LEU A 202 4.43 3.47 17.65
C LEU A 202 3.71 2.61 18.67
N LEU A 203 2.65 1.92 18.24
CA LEU A 203 1.90 0.99 19.09
C LEU A 203 2.78 -0.19 19.48
N GLY A 204 3.61 -0.69 18.56
CA GLY A 204 4.59 -1.74 18.81
C GLY A 204 5.58 -1.37 19.90
N SER A 205 6.18 -0.17 19.84
CA SER A 205 7.13 0.31 20.85
C SER A 205 6.47 0.45 22.23
N TYR A 206 5.25 0.99 22.28
CA TYR A 206 4.52 1.13 23.54
C TYR A 206 4.11 -0.23 24.13
N MET A 207 3.66 -1.15 23.29
CA MET A 207 3.36 -2.53 23.70
C MET A 207 4.62 -3.28 24.16
N GLY A 208 5.76 -3.07 23.50
CA GLY A 208 7.05 -3.63 23.87
C GLY A 208 7.53 -3.16 25.25
N TYR A 209 7.37 -1.86 25.52
CA TYR A 209 7.63 -1.29 26.83
C TYR A 209 6.71 -1.88 27.91
N LEU A 210 5.39 -1.93 27.67
CA LEU A 210 4.43 -2.50 28.63
C LEU A 210 4.66 -4.00 28.90
N ALA A 211 5.13 -4.73 27.90
CA ALA A 211 5.49 -6.14 28.03
C ALA A 211 6.87 -6.36 28.68
N GLY A 212 7.63 -5.28 28.96
CA GLY A 212 8.97 -5.34 29.53
C GLY A 212 10.01 -5.96 28.60
N VAL A 213 9.77 -5.95 27.28
CA VAL A 213 10.68 -6.49 26.26
C VAL A 213 11.51 -5.41 25.56
N GLN A 214 11.17 -4.13 25.78
CA GLN A 214 11.87 -2.95 25.25
C GLN A 214 11.93 -1.85 26.31
N ASP A 215 12.92 -0.97 26.19
CA ASP A 215 13.06 0.21 27.04
C ASP A 215 11.98 1.27 26.74
N GLU A 216 11.90 2.29 27.61
CA GLU A 216 10.93 3.37 27.45
C GLU A 216 11.15 4.12 26.13
N PRO A 217 10.08 4.44 25.36
CA PRO A 217 10.22 5.17 24.11
C PRO A 217 10.91 6.52 24.34
N ASP A 218 12.03 6.75 23.63
CA ASP A 218 12.76 8.01 23.72
C ASP A 218 11.86 9.22 23.37
N PHE A 219 12.16 10.36 24.01
CA PHE A 219 11.42 11.60 23.79
C PHE A 219 11.44 12.04 22.32
N MET A 220 12.53 11.83 21.59
CA MET A 220 12.59 12.16 20.16
C MET A 220 11.69 11.24 19.33
N THR A 221 11.56 9.97 19.72
CA THR A 221 10.60 9.03 19.12
C THR A 221 9.15 9.47 19.36
N LEU A 222 8.86 9.95 20.58
CA LEU A 222 7.55 10.54 20.92
C LEU A 222 7.23 11.83 20.15
N VAL A 223 8.25 12.61 19.74
CA VAL A 223 8.07 13.80 18.89
C VAL A 223 7.99 13.44 17.41
N ALA A 224 8.75 12.45 16.94
CA ALA A 224 8.71 11.96 15.57
C ALA A 224 7.33 11.37 15.23
N ALA A 225 6.73 10.67 16.18
CA ALA A 225 5.41 10.05 16.10
C ALA A 225 4.28 11.00 15.60
N PRO A 226 3.95 12.10 16.28
CA PRO A 226 2.93 13.04 15.83
C PRO A 226 3.34 13.76 14.55
N LEU A 227 4.64 13.92 14.26
CA LEU A 227 5.09 14.50 12.99
C LEU A 227 4.77 13.58 11.81
N LEU A 228 5.08 12.28 11.94
CA LEU A 228 4.75 11.24 10.97
C LEU A 228 3.24 11.15 10.75
N LEU A 229 2.49 11.02 11.84
CA LEU A 229 1.04 10.87 11.81
C LEU A 229 0.33 12.14 11.34
N GLY A 230 0.78 13.31 11.79
CA GLY A 230 0.24 14.60 11.37
C GLY A 230 0.51 14.87 9.89
N GLY A 231 1.71 14.55 9.39
CA GLY A 231 2.02 14.62 7.97
C GLY A 231 1.13 13.70 7.12
N ALA A 232 0.97 12.45 7.56
CA ALA A 232 0.14 11.47 6.88
C ALA A 232 -1.36 11.82 6.92
N LEU A 233 -1.85 12.38 8.02
CA LEU A 233 -3.19 12.93 8.14
C LEU A 233 -3.38 14.11 7.19
N LEU A 234 -2.42 15.02 7.08
CA LEU A 234 -2.50 16.18 6.20
C LEU A 234 -2.53 15.77 4.72
N VAL A 235 -1.77 14.73 4.34
CA VAL A 235 -1.85 14.10 3.01
C VAL A 235 -3.25 13.54 2.78
N THR A 236 -3.78 12.79 3.74
CA THR A 236 -5.10 12.17 3.65
C THR A 236 -6.22 13.22 3.50
N LEU A 237 -6.15 14.30 4.28
CA LEU A 237 -7.12 15.41 4.22
C LEU A 237 -6.98 16.24 2.93
N GLY A 238 -5.77 16.34 2.39
CA GLY A 238 -5.49 16.93 1.09
C GLY A 238 -5.94 16.05 -0.09
N GLY A 239 -6.12 14.76 0.16
CA GLY A 239 -6.57 13.77 -0.81
C GLY A 239 -7.95 14.14 -1.36
N ARG A 240 -8.02 14.26 -2.69
CA ARG A 240 -9.30 14.55 -3.37
C ARG A 240 -10.20 13.34 -3.25
N LYS A 241 -11.47 13.56 -2.87
CA LYS A 241 -12.50 12.51 -2.97
C LYS A 241 -12.73 12.22 -4.44
N GLU A 242 -12.35 11.04 -4.91
CA GLU A 242 -12.86 10.54 -6.18
C GLU A 242 -14.38 10.41 -6.03
N ALA A 243 -15.12 11.30 -6.69
CA ALA A 243 -16.55 11.15 -6.81
C ALA A 243 -16.79 9.87 -7.63
N THR A 244 -17.18 8.79 -6.95
CA THR A 244 -17.67 7.54 -7.55
C THR A 244 -18.85 7.86 -8.47
N THR A 245 -18.55 8.26 -9.70
CA THR A 245 -19.49 8.56 -10.77
C THR A 245 -19.83 7.28 -11.54
N THR A 246 -19.74 6.12 -10.88
CA THR A 246 -20.06 4.82 -11.51
C THR A 246 -21.55 4.48 -11.36
N THR A 247 -22.21 5.02 -10.33
CA THR A 247 -23.64 4.74 -10.08
C THR A 247 -24.57 5.55 -10.99
N GLY A 248 -24.12 6.71 -11.51
CA GLY A 248 -24.90 7.53 -12.44
C GLY A 248 -24.89 7.01 -13.89
N VAL A 249 -23.76 6.44 -14.32
CA VAL A 249 -23.62 5.91 -15.69
C VAL A 249 -24.42 4.62 -15.85
N LEU A 250 -24.37 3.69 -14.89
CA LEU A 250 -25.17 2.45 -14.94
C LEU A 250 -26.67 2.71 -14.85
N ALA A 251 -27.10 3.70 -14.05
CA ALA A 251 -28.51 4.10 -13.98
C ALA A 251 -29.01 4.78 -15.27
N SER A 252 -28.14 5.47 -16.01
CA SER A 252 -28.49 6.10 -17.29
C SER A 252 -28.48 5.13 -18.47
N VAL A 253 -27.58 4.13 -18.47
CA VAL A 253 -27.51 3.06 -19.47
C VAL A 253 -28.70 2.09 -19.33
N SER A 254 -29.07 1.72 -18.10
CA SER A 254 -30.27 0.91 -17.84
C SER A 254 -31.56 1.61 -18.31
N ARG A 255 -31.65 2.93 -18.10
CA ARG A 255 -32.81 3.72 -18.54
C ARG A 255 -32.88 3.88 -20.07
N ARG A 256 -31.74 4.03 -20.75
CA ARG A 256 -31.69 4.04 -22.23
C ARG A 256 -32.05 2.70 -22.85
N ASN A 257 -31.61 1.57 -22.29
CA ASN A 257 -31.96 0.25 -22.83
C ASN A 257 -33.44 -0.10 -22.64
N SER A 258 -34.11 0.43 -21.61
CA SER A 258 -35.57 0.21 -21.45
C SER A 258 -36.43 0.96 -22.49
N LEU A 259 -35.89 2.02 -23.10
CA LEU A 259 -36.60 2.83 -24.10
C LEU A 259 -36.42 2.34 -25.54
N VAL A 260 -35.51 1.39 -25.78
CA VAL A 260 -35.23 0.84 -27.13
C VAL A 260 -35.94 -0.49 -27.38
N VAL A 261 -36.53 -1.12 -26.36
CA VAL A 261 -37.22 -2.42 -26.49
C VAL A 261 -38.74 -2.28 -26.79
N HIS A 262 -39.21 -1.05 -27.02
CA HIS A 262 -40.59 -0.79 -27.45
C HIS A 262 -40.63 0.07 -28.72
N VAL A 263 -40.17 -0.49 -29.85
CA VAL A 263 -40.63 -0.13 -31.21
C VAL A 263 -40.73 -1.41 -32.03
#